data_AF-A0A0C2GKK7-F1
#
_entry.id   AF-A0A0C2GKK7-F1
#
_cell.length_a   1.000
_cell.length_b   1.000
_cell.length_c   1.000
_cell.angle_alpha   90.00
_cell.angle_beta   90.00
_cell.angle_gamma   90.00
#
_symmetry.space_group_name_H-M   'P 1'
#
loop_
_entity.id
_entity.type
_entity.pdbx_description
1 polymer ?
#
loop_
_entity_poly.entity_id
_entity_poly.type
_entity_poly.pdbx_seq_one_letter_code
_entity_poly.pdbx_strand_id
1 'polypeptide(L)'
;MGRVNSSRGLIVKVVLPTTKFQQLAVKRAPRLRSFPHKGVNLRPSLTKQERDRMRDARLAKRNSNETPPAVKSPTQPTVNLTFSSENRMEHDVIPENA
;
A
#
# COMPACT_ATOMS: atom_id res chain seq x y z
N MET A 1 3.08 -19.50 -15.86
CA MET A 1 1.87 -18.67 -15.69
C MET A 1 1.15 -19.16 -14.45
N GLY A 2 0.69 -18.28 -13.55
CA GLY A 2 -0.02 -18.71 -12.33
C GLY A 2 -1.39 -19.33 -12.64
N ARG A 3 -2.07 -19.86 -11.62
CA ARG A 3 -3.44 -20.39 -11.77
C ARG A 3 -4.38 -19.29 -12.29
N VAL A 4 -5.19 -19.64 -13.29
CA VAL A 4 -6.23 -18.75 -13.84
C VAL A 4 -7.18 -18.39 -12.72
N ASN A 5 -7.36 -17.08 -12.49
CA ASN A 5 -8.32 -16.56 -11.54
C ASN A 5 -9.17 -15.54 -12.28
N SER A 6 -10.44 -15.88 -12.51
CA SER A 6 -11.39 -15.05 -13.27
C SER A 6 -11.70 -13.71 -12.60
N SER A 7 -11.39 -13.55 -11.31
CA SER A 7 -11.63 -12.32 -10.55
C SER A 7 -10.54 -11.26 -10.72
N ARG A 8 -9.35 -11.63 -11.24
CA ARG A 8 -8.21 -10.70 -11.35
C ARG A 8 -7.57 -10.77 -12.74
N GLY A 9 -7.44 -9.62 -13.38
CA GLY A 9 -6.70 -9.50 -14.64
C GLY A 9 -5.24 -9.93 -14.47
N LEU A 10 -4.75 -10.76 -15.40
CA LEU A 10 -3.35 -11.16 -15.42
C LEU A 10 -2.49 -10.01 -15.97
N ILE A 11 -1.31 -9.80 -15.39
CA ILE A 11 -0.31 -8.90 -15.98
C ILE A 11 0.29 -9.62 -17.19
N VAL A 12 0.04 -9.07 -18.37
CA VAL A 12 0.63 -9.57 -19.63
C VAL A 12 1.87 -8.75 -19.96
N LYS A 13 2.99 -9.44 -20.18
CA LYS A 13 4.21 -8.79 -20.69
C LYS A 13 4.24 -8.92 -22.21
N VAL A 14 4.14 -7.79 -22.89
CA VAL A 14 4.29 -7.70 -24.35
C VAL A 14 5.74 -7.30 -24.65
N VAL A 15 6.40 -8.04 -25.54
CA VAL A 15 7.72 -7.72 -26.07
C VAL A 15 7.54 -7.26 -27.51
N LEU A 16 8.01 -6.06 -27.83
CA LEU A 16 7.92 -5.49 -29.16
C LEU A 16 9.27 -5.57 -29.87
N PRO A 17 9.31 -5.61 -31.21
CA PRO A 17 10.54 -5.80 -31.98
C PRO A 17 11.62 -4.74 -31.71
N THR A 18 11.21 -3.49 -31.40
CA THR A 18 12.13 -2.38 -31.11
C THR A 18 11.60 -1.46 -30.01
N THR A 19 12.51 -0.69 -29.41
CA THR A 19 12.18 0.34 -28.40
C THR A 19 11.28 1.44 -28.96
N LYS A 20 11.42 1.78 -30.25
CA LYS A 20 10.56 2.75 -30.94
C LYS A 20 9.09 2.36 -30.88
N PHE A 21 8.76 1.10 -31.18
CA PHE A 21 7.37 0.63 -31.14
C PHE A 21 6.83 0.58 -29.71
N GLN A 22 7.68 0.23 -28.74
CA GLN A 22 7.31 0.28 -27.32
C GLN A 22 6.94 1.68 -26.85
N GLN A 23 7.79 2.67 -27.16
CA GLN A 23 7.50 4.06 -26.82
C GLN A 23 6.24 4.56 -27.52
N LEU A 24 6.05 4.20 -28.78
CA LEU A 24 4.86 4.58 -29.55
C LEU A 24 3.58 3.99 -28.96
N ALA A 25 3.61 2.72 -28.55
CA ALA A 25 2.49 2.03 -27.91
C ALA A 25 2.14 2.69 -26.58
N VAL A 26 3.13 2.95 -25.71
CA VAL A 26 2.91 3.63 -24.42
C VAL A 26 2.42 5.06 -24.62
N LYS A 27 3.00 5.82 -25.55
CA LYS A 27 2.59 7.20 -25.85
C LYS A 27 1.15 7.28 -26.37
N ARG A 28 0.70 6.27 -27.10
CA ARG A 28 -0.69 6.18 -27.60
C ARG A 28 -1.63 5.50 -26.62
N ALA A 29 -1.14 4.91 -25.53
CA ALA A 29 -1.98 4.24 -24.55
C ALA A 29 -3.07 5.12 -23.92
N PRO A 30 -2.87 6.42 -23.66
CA PRO A 30 -3.96 7.29 -23.20
C PRO A 30 -5.13 7.38 -24.19
N ARG A 31 -4.88 7.14 -25.49
CA ARG A 31 -5.92 7.09 -26.55
C ARG A 31 -6.67 5.76 -26.57
N LEU A 32 -6.20 4.74 -25.84
CA LEU A 32 -6.95 3.49 -25.59
C LEU A 32 -8.01 3.66 -24.49
N ARG A 33 -8.32 4.89 -24.06
CA ARG A 33 -9.40 5.18 -23.11
C ARG A 33 -10.76 4.66 -23.56
N SER A 34 -10.97 4.49 -24.87
CA SER A 34 -12.18 3.89 -25.46
C SER A 34 -12.13 2.35 -25.58
N PHE A 35 -11.16 1.68 -24.92
CA PHE A 35 -11.12 0.22 -24.92
C PHE A 35 -12.41 -0.33 -24.26
N PRO A 36 -13.08 -1.32 -24.86
CA PRO A 36 -14.36 -1.85 -24.36
C PRO A 36 -14.24 -2.44 -22.95
N HIS A 37 -13.02 -2.74 -22.48
CA HIS A 37 -12.75 -3.19 -21.13
C HIS A 37 -12.15 -2.07 -20.28
N LYS A 38 -12.84 -1.74 -19.17
CA LYS A 38 -12.34 -0.77 -18.18
C LYS A 38 -11.12 -1.35 -17.43
N GLY A 39 -10.21 -0.47 -17.01
CA GLY A 39 -9.08 -0.83 -16.13
C GLY A 39 -7.83 -1.37 -16.82
N VAL A 40 -7.79 -1.43 -18.15
CA VAL A 40 -6.59 -1.82 -18.90
C VAL A 40 -5.64 -0.64 -19.01
N ASN A 41 -4.42 -0.79 -18.50
CA ASN A 41 -3.39 0.24 -18.55
C ASN A 41 -2.10 -0.35 -19.16
N LEU A 42 -1.54 0.32 -20.16
CA LEU A 42 -0.24 -0.01 -20.71
C LEU A 42 0.83 0.89 -20.08
N ARG A 43 1.93 0.28 -19.63
CA ARG A 43 3.07 0.99 -19.06
C ARG A 43 4.40 0.39 -19.54
N PRO A 44 5.50 1.16 -19.53
CA PRO A 44 6.83 0.60 -19.71
C PRO A 44 7.11 -0.50 -18.68
N SER A 45 7.86 -1.52 -19.08
CA SER A 45 8.39 -2.51 -18.14
C SER A 45 9.44 -1.85 -17.25
N LEU A 46 9.50 -2.27 -16.00
CA LEU A 46 10.59 -1.89 -15.11
C LEU A 46 11.95 -2.31 -15.68
N THR A 47 12.96 -1.46 -15.48
CA THR A 47 14.35 -1.75 -15.80
C THR A 47 14.84 -2.97 -15.01
N LYS A 48 15.99 -3.53 -15.42
CA LYS A 48 16.59 -4.66 -14.69
C LYS A 48 16.88 -4.30 -13.23
N GLN A 49 17.50 -3.15 -13.00
CA GLN A 49 17.88 -2.66 -11.67
C GLN A 49 16.66 -2.50 -10.75
N GLU A 50 15.57 -1.92 -11.25
CA GLU A 50 14.32 -1.79 -10.49
C GLU A 50 13.69 -3.14 -10.18
N ARG A 51 13.70 -4.09 -11.13
CA ARG A 51 13.19 -5.45 -10.91
C ARG A 51 13.98 -6.18 -9.84
N ASP A 52 15.30 -6.06 -9.88
CA ASP A 52 16.19 -6.69 -8.90
C ASP A 52 15.93 -6.09 -7.51
N ARG A 53 15.87 -4.76 -7.38
CA ARG A 53 15.47 -4.08 -6.13
C ARG A 53 14.12 -4.57 -5.59
N MET A 54 13.11 -4.72 -6.46
CA MET A 54 11.80 -5.25 -6.05
C MET A 54 11.85 -6.73 -5.66
N ARG A 55 12.72 -7.53 -6.28
CA ARG A 55 12.93 -8.92 -5.90
C ARG A 55 13.55 -8.98 -4.51
N ASP A 56 14.60 -8.21 -4.25
CA ASP A 56 15.32 -8.19 -2.99
C ASP A 56 14.40 -7.74 -1.85
N ALA A 57 13.58 -6.71 -2.07
CA ALA A 57 12.58 -6.26 -1.10
C ALA A 57 11.51 -7.34 -0.78
N ARG A 58 11.12 -8.16 -1.77
CA ARG A 58 10.18 -9.27 -1.53
C ARG A 58 10.85 -10.43 -0.77
N LEU A 59 12.12 -10.71 -1.07
CA LEU A 59 12.89 -11.74 -0.36
C LEU A 59 13.10 -11.34 1.11
N ALA A 60 13.45 -10.08 1.37
CA ALA A 60 13.60 -9.56 2.73
C ALA A 60 12.33 -9.71 3.58
N LYS A 61 11.15 -9.42 3.00
CA LYS A 61 9.85 -9.60 3.67
C LYS A 61 9.46 -11.06 3.90
N ARG A 62 9.98 -11.98 3.09
CA ARG A 62 9.70 -13.41 3.27
C ARG A 62 10.47 -13.97 4.47
N ASN A 63 11.69 -13.48 4.68
CA ASN A 63 12.55 -13.93 5.77
C ASN A 63 12.13 -13.33 7.13
N SER A 64 11.41 -12.20 7.15
CA SER A 64 10.88 -11.62 8.40
C SER A 64 9.66 -12.34 8.97
N ASN A 65 9.09 -13.32 8.25
CA ASN A 65 8.01 -14.19 8.76
C ASN A 65 8.55 -15.44 9.46
N GLU A 66 9.87 -15.61 9.58
CA GLU A 66 10.42 -16.51 10.58
C GLU A 66 10.04 -15.95 11.95
N THR A 67 9.12 -16.65 12.63
CA THR A 67 8.78 -16.36 14.01
C THR A 67 10.09 -16.25 14.79
N PRO A 68 10.38 -15.13 15.46
CA PRO A 68 11.57 -15.06 16.29
C PRO A 68 11.53 -16.24 17.27
N PRO A 69 12.64 -16.97 17.50
CA PRO A 69 12.67 -17.91 18.61
C PRO A 69 12.24 -17.12 19.85
N ALA A 70 11.34 -17.67 20.66
CA ALA A 70 10.76 -17.02 21.82
C ALA A 70 11.86 -16.60 22.81
N VAL A 71 12.49 -15.44 22.58
CA VAL A 71 13.32 -14.77 23.55
C VAL A 71 12.34 -14.06 24.46
N LYS A 72 12.20 -14.61 25.67
CA LYS A 72 11.48 -14.00 26.79
C LYS A 72 11.97 -12.56 26.93
N SER A 73 11.20 -11.59 26.44
CA SER A 73 11.52 -10.17 26.59
C SER A 73 11.46 -9.79 28.07
N PRO A 74 12.50 -9.17 28.65
CA PRO A 74 12.39 -8.60 29.98
C PRO A 74 11.42 -7.41 29.93
N THR A 75 10.49 -7.44 30.88
CA THR A 75 9.47 -6.44 31.22
C THR A 75 9.96 -5.00 31.03
N GLN A 76 9.29 -4.22 30.17
CA GLN A 76 9.36 -2.77 30.23
C GLN A 76 8.13 -2.19 30.94
N PRO A 77 8.29 -1.17 31.80
CA PRO A 77 7.19 -0.60 32.55
C PRO A 77 6.31 0.28 31.66
N THR A 78 5.01 -0.03 31.65
CA THR A 78 3.94 0.79 31.09
C THR A 78 3.83 2.10 31.87
N VAL A 79 4.19 3.23 31.26
CA VAL A 79 3.81 4.55 31.78
C VAL A 79 2.45 4.94 31.19
N ASN A 80 1.40 4.82 32.01
CA ASN A 80 0.07 5.32 31.68
C ASN A 80 0.10 6.85 31.75
N LEU A 81 -0.07 7.54 30.61
CA LEU A 81 -0.40 8.97 30.61
C LEU A 81 -1.87 9.13 31.00
N THR A 82 -2.12 9.41 32.28
CA THR A 82 -3.40 9.91 32.77
C THR A 82 -3.51 11.39 32.41
N PHE A 83 -4.44 11.74 31.52
CA PHE A 83 -4.80 13.12 31.21
C PHE A 83 -5.77 13.63 32.29
N SER A 84 -5.26 14.39 33.25
CA SER A 84 -6.07 15.09 34.25
C SER A 84 -6.66 16.36 33.64
N SER A 85 -7.98 16.39 33.44
CA SER A 85 -8.72 17.63 33.20
C SER A 85 -9.51 18.00 34.46
N GLU A 86 -8.87 18.73 35.36
CA GLU A 86 -9.51 19.40 36.50
C GLU A 86 -9.23 20.90 36.41
N ASN A 87 -10.26 21.65 36.03
CA ASN A 87 -10.68 22.96 36.54
C ASN A 87 -11.44 23.72 35.45
N ARG A 88 -12.67 24.15 35.74
CA ARG A 88 -12.93 25.55 36.16
C ARG A 88 -14.42 25.91 36.19
N MET A 89 -14.83 26.38 37.38
CA MET A 89 -15.87 27.37 37.73
C MET A 89 -17.36 27.01 37.61
N GLU A 90 -17.88 26.57 38.75
CA GLU A 90 -19.09 27.08 39.41
C GLU A 90 -19.59 28.43 38.85
N HIS A 91 -20.86 28.46 38.44
CA HIS A 91 -21.66 29.67 38.40
C HIS A 91 -23.03 29.36 39.00
N ASP A 92 -23.42 30.22 39.93
CA ASP A 92 -24.54 30.08 40.86
C ASP A 92 -25.90 29.78 40.21
N VAL A 93 -26.62 28.83 40.81
CA VAL A 93 -28.06 28.64 40.64
C VAL A 93 -28.76 29.49 41.71
N ILE A 94 -29.39 30.59 41.31
CA ILE A 94 -30.37 31.30 42.15
C ILE A 94 -31.76 30.81 41.73
N PRO A 95 -32.59 30.25 42.64
CA PRO A 95 -33.94 29.84 42.27
C PRO A 95 -34.97 30.97 42.43
N GLU A 96 -35.78 31.07 41.39
CA GLU A 96 -37.26 31.11 41.34
C GLU A 96 -38.09 32.20 42.05
N ASN A 97 -39.04 32.70 41.25
CA ASN A 97 -40.21 33.50 41.61
C ASN A 97 -41.15 32.76 42.58
N ALA A 98 -41.61 33.46 43.62
CA ALA A 98 -42.99 33.48 44.13
C ALA A 98 -43.13 34.54 45.23
#